data_AF-A0A1E7RMB8-F1
#
_entry.id   AF-A0A1E7RMB8-F1
#
_cell.length_a   1.000
_cell.length_b   1.000
_cell.length_c   1.000
_cell.angle_alpha   90.00
_cell.angle_beta   90.00
_cell.angle_gamma   90.00
#
_symmetry.space_group_name_H-M   'P 1'
#
loop_
_entity.id
_entity.type
_entity.pdbx_description
1 polymer ?
#
loop_
_entity_poly.entity_id
_entity_poly.type
_entity_poly.pdbx_seq_one_letter_code
_entity_poly.pdbx_strand_id
1 'polypeptide(L)'
;MRSTQQFSITLPNEMADTVRAKVASGEYATESEVIRDGLRALLARDRAIETWLREEVVPAALALEADPSQALSAEQVRQRLAERRSARMASDRK
;
A
#
# COMPACT_ATOMS: atom_id res chain seq x y z
N MET A 1 7.20 -29.95 -15.64
CA MET A 1 5.89 -29.46 -15.13
C MET A 1 5.67 -28.06 -15.68
N ARG A 2 4.46 -27.70 -16.13
CA ARG A 2 4.17 -26.32 -16.57
C ARG A 2 4.01 -25.42 -15.33
N SER A 3 4.62 -24.24 -15.32
CA SER A 3 4.55 -23.25 -14.23
C SER A 3 3.45 -22.20 -14.40
N THR A 4 2.66 -22.30 -15.47
CA THR A 4 1.57 -21.37 -15.80
C THR A 4 0.30 -22.13 -16.16
N GLN A 5 -0.84 -21.53 -15.83
CA GLN A 5 -2.18 -22.00 -16.18
C GLN A 5 -2.90 -20.90 -16.97
N GLN A 6 -3.58 -21.28 -18.05
CA GLN A 6 -4.36 -20.35 -18.87
C GLN A 6 -5.74 -20.12 -18.25
N PHE A 7 -6.19 -18.86 -18.25
CA PHE A 7 -7.53 -18.45 -17.85
C PHE A 7 -8.18 -17.66 -18.97
N SER A 8 -9.49 -17.80 -19.13
CA SER A 8 -10.31 -16.90 -19.95
C SER A 8 -11.08 -15.99 -19.01
N ILE A 9 -10.92 -14.68 -19.19
CA ILE A 9 -11.56 -13.66 -18.33
C ILE A 9 -12.34 -12.69 -19.20
N THR A 10 -13.47 -12.21 -18.68
CA THR A 10 -14.26 -11.16 -19.30
C THR A 10 -13.92 -9.84 -18.62
N LEU A 11 -13.53 -8.84 -19.41
CA LEU A 11 -13.27 -7.49 -18.93
C LEU A 11 -14.34 -6.54 -19.48
N PRO A 12 -14.69 -5.47 -18.75
CA PRO A 12 -15.37 -4.32 -19.35
C PRO A 12 -14.58 -3.80 -20.55
N ASN A 13 -15.28 -3.34 -21.59
CA ASN A 13 -14.65 -2.89 -22.84
C ASN A 13 -13.54 -1.86 -22.60
N GLU A 14 -13.78 -0.87 -21.74
CA GLU A 14 -12.81 0.18 -21.40
C GLU A 14 -11.51 -0.39 -20.79
N MET A 15 -11.62 -1.43 -19.95
CA MET A 15 -10.46 -2.10 -19.36
C MET A 15 -9.73 -2.96 -20.40
N ALA A 16 -10.46 -3.64 -21.28
CA ALA A 16 -9.87 -4.39 -22.39
C ALA A 16 -9.09 -3.44 -23.33
N ASP A 17 -9.63 -2.28 -23.64
CA ASP A 17 -8.96 -1.25 -24.46
C ASP A 17 -7.71 -0.70 -23.76
N THR A 18 -7.78 -0.49 -22.44
CA THR A 18 -6.61 -0.10 -21.64
C THR A 18 -5.49 -1.15 -21.72
N VAL A 19 -5.82 -2.43 -21.58
CA VAL A 19 -4.84 -3.52 -21.68
C VAL A 19 -4.24 -3.59 -23.09
N ARG A 20 -5.06 -3.47 -24.14
CA ARG A 20 -4.58 -3.43 -25.53
C ARG A 20 -3.68 -2.24 -25.80
N ALA A 21 -4.02 -1.06 -25.30
CA ALA A 21 -3.22 0.16 -25.48
C ALA A 21 -1.82 0.02 -24.85
N LYS A 22 -1.73 -0.61 -23.68
CA LYS A 22 -0.46 -0.90 -23.00
C LYS A 22 0.44 -1.87 -23.77
N VAL A 23 -0.15 -2.82 -24.50
CA VAL A 23 0.62 -3.71 -25.38
C VAL A 23 1.00 -2.99 -26.68
N ALA A 24 0.07 -2.25 -27.27
CA ALA A 24 0.30 -1.50 -28.51
C ALA A 24 1.37 -0.39 -28.36
N SER A 25 1.50 0.21 -27.18
CA SER A 25 2.56 1.18 -26.86
C SER A 25 3.94 0.54 -26.67
N GLY A 26 4.02 -0.80 -26.55
CA GLY A 26 5.24 -1.51 -26.21
C GLY A 26 5.62 -1.48 -24.73
N GLU A 27 4.75 -0.96 -23.84
CA GLU A 27 4.97 -1.00 -22.39
C GLU A 27 4.98 -2.46 -21.88
N TYR A 28 4.21 -3.35 -22.52
CA TYR A 28 4.18 -4.79 -22.26
C TYR A 28 4.21 -5.59 -23.55
N ALA A 29 4.75 -6.81 -23.52
CA ALA A 29 4.81 -7.66 -24.70
C ALA A 29 3.49 -8.42 -24.95
N THR A 30 2.70 -8.69 -23.90
CA THR A 30 1.43 -9.42 -24.00
C THR A 30 0.40 -8.91 -22.99
N GLU A 31 -0.89 -9.15 -23.26
CA GLU A 31 -1.97 -8.86 -22.33
C GLU A 31 -1.82 -9.66 -21.03
N SER A 32 -1.31 -10.89 -21.13
CA SER A 32 -1.01 -11.72 -19.97
C SER A 32 0.03 -11.10 -19.04
N GLU A 33 0.98 -10.32 -19.56
CA GLU A 33 1.94 -9.59 -18.73
C GLU A 33 1.29 -8.43 -17.98
N VAL A 34 0.45 -7.65 -18.65
CA VAL A 34 -0.31 -6.56 -18.02
C VAL A 34 -1.12 -7.09 -16.84
N ILE A 35 -1.85 -8.19 -17.04
CA ILE A 35 -2.67 -8.79 -15.98
C ILE A 35 -1.80 -9.36 -14.86
N ARG A 36 -0.71 -10.06 -15.18
CA ARG A 36 0.20 -10.59 -14.14
C ARG A 36 0.81 -9.48 -13.31
N ASP A 37 1.21 -8.37 -13.93
CA ASP A 37 1.81 -7.25 -13.21
C ASP A 37 0.80 -6.56 -12.29
N GLY A 38 -0.42 -6.30 -12.80
CA GLY A 38 -1.53 -5.80 -11.99
C GLY A 38 -1.84 -6.69 -10.78
N LEU A 39 -1.84 -8.02 -10.97
CA LEU A 39 -2.04 -8.97 -9.86
C LEU A 39 -0.90 -8.94 -8.84
N ARG A 40 0.35 -8.77 -9.27
CA ARG A 40 1.49 -8.63 -8.34
C ARG A 40 1.38 -7.36 -7.51
N ALA A 41 1.02 -6.24 -8.15
CA ALA A 41 0.82 -4.97 -7.47
C ALA A 41 -0.30 -5.07 -6.43
N LEU A 42 -1.42 -5.71 -6.78
CA LEU A 42 -2.52 -5.96 -5.85
C LEU A 42 -2.07 -6.79 -4.64
N LEU A 43 -1.40 -7.92 -4.87
CA LEU A 43 -0.91 -8.78 -3.79
C LEU A 43 0.13 -8.09 -2.90
N ALA A 44 1.02 -7.27 -3.48
CA ALA A 44 2.00 -6.51 -2.73
C ALA A 44 1.32 -5.49 -1.82
N ARG A 45 0.34 -4.75 -2.34
CA ARG A 45 -0.48 -3.80 -1.56
C ARG A 45 -1.20 -4.50 -0.42
N ASP A 46 -1.87 -5.62 -0.70
CA ASP A 46 -2.65 -6.33 0.31
C ASP A 46 -1.75 -6.88 1.43
N ARG A 47 -0.58 -7.42 1.09
CA ARG A 47 0.41 -7.84 2.09
C ARG A 47 0.93 -6.68 2.92
N ALA A 48 1.24 -5.54 2.31
CA ALA A 48 1.72 -4.37 3.04
C ALA A 48 0.69 -3.88 4.06
N ILE A 49 -0.60 -3.86 3.69
CA ILE A 49 -1.69 -3.51 4.59
C ILE A 49 -1.82 -4.53 5.72
N GLU A 50 -1.84 -5.82 5.40
CA GLU A 50 -2.00 -6.88 6.40
C GLU A 50 -0.83 -6.89 7.41
N THR A 51 0.41 -6.74 6.92
CA THR A 51 1.59 -6.62 7.77
C THR A 51 1.49 -5.42 8.69
N TRP A 52 1.17 -4.24 8.17
CA TRP A 52 1.01 -3.04 8.98
C TRP A 52 -0.11 -3.18 10.03
N LEU A 53 -1.25 -3.76 9.67
CA LEU A 53 -2.34 -4.01 10.62
C LEU A 53 -1.89 -4.93 11.75
N ARG A 54 -1.22 -6.04 11.41
CA ARG A 54 -0.79 -7.06 12.36
C ARG A 54 0.34 -6.60 13.27
N GLU A 55 1.31 -5.87 12.72
CA GLU A 55 2.56 -5.55 13.42
C GLU A 55 2.50 -4.20 14.14
N GLU A 56 1.68 -3.25 13.68
CA GLU A 56 1.64 -1.90 14.24
C GLU A 56 0.28 -1.61 14.88
N VAL A 57 -0.81 -1.79 14.14
CA VAL A 57 -2.14 -1.35 14.58
C VAL A 57 -2.69 -2.21 15.71
N VAL A 58 -2.66 -3.54 15.56
CA VAL A 58 -3.17 -4.46 16.58
C VAL A 58 -2.39 -4.32 17.90
N PRO A 59 -1.04 -4.31 17.91
CA PRO A 59 -0.29 -4.09 19.15
C PRO A 59 -0.56 -2.74 19.80
N ALA A 60 -0.67 -1.65 19.02
CA ALA A 60 -1.00 -0.33 19.56
C ALA A 60 -2.41 -0.30 20.17
N ALA A 61 -3.39 -0.94 19.55
CA ALA A 61 -4.75 -1.04 20.08
C ALA A 61 -4.80 -1.84 21.38
N LEU A 62 -4.13 -3.00 21.43
CA LEU A 62 -4.04 -3.83 22.64
C LEU A 62 -3.32 -3.10 23.79
N ALA A 63 -2.25 -2.35 23.48
CA ALA A 63 -1.54 -1.56 24.48
C ALA A 63 -2.42 -0.44 25.06
N LEU A 64 -3.20 0.23 24.21
CA LEU A 64 -4.13 1.28 24.64
C LEU A 64 -5.31 0.71 25.45
N GLU A 65 -5.81 -0.47 25.08
CA GLU A 65 -6.84 -1.16 25.84
C GLU A 65 -6.32 -1.58 27.24
N ALA A 66 -5.08 -2.08 27.30
CA ALA A 66 -4.44 -2.47 28.56
C ALA A 66 -4.08 -1.26 29.45
N ASP A 67 -3.72 -0.12 28.85
CA ASP A 67 -3.37 1.11 29.55
C ASP A 67 -3.98 2.35 28.86
N PRO A 68 -5.23 2.71 29.21
CA PRO A 68 -5.92 3.86 28.64
C PRO A 68 -5.23 5.21 28.94
N SER A 69 -4.33 5.28 29.92
CA SER A 69 -3.61 6.51 30.25
C SER A 69 -2.61 6.93 29.17
N GLN A 70 -2.27 6.03 28.24
CA GLN A 70 -1.43 6.32 27.07
C GLN A 70 -2.17 7.11 25.99
N ALA A 71 -3.49 7.28 26.10
CA ALA A 71 -4.27 8.09 25.18
C ALA A 71 -3.79 9.55 25.17
N LEU A 72 -3.57 10.10 23.97
CA LEU A 72 -3.26 11.52 23.80
C LEU A 72 -4.49 12.27 23.32
N SER A 73 -4.75 13.43 23.93
CA SER A 73 -5.68 14.41 23.38
C SER A 73 -5.19 14.94 22.04
N ALA A 74 -6.11 15.45 21.22
CA ALA A 74 -5.77 16.06 19.94
C ALA A 74 -4.76 17.21 20.07
N GLU A 75 -4.79 17.95 21.19
CA GLU A 75 -3.82 19.03 21.45
C GLU A 75 -2.41 18.48 21.72
N GLN A 76 -2.30 17.46 22.57
CA GLN A 76 -1.00 16.81 22.83
C GLN A 76 -0.40 16.20 21.56
N VAL A 77 -1.23 15.62 20.68
CA VAL A 77 -0.78 15.12 19.37
C VAL A 77 -0.24 16.26 18.51
N ARG A 78 -0.97 17.38 18.38
CA ARG A 78 -0.53 18.55 17.61
C ARG A 78 0.79 19.11 18.13
N GLN A 79 0.90 19.29 19.46
CA GLN A 79 2.11 19.78 20.09
C GLN A 79 3.31 18.88 19.78
N ARG A 80 3.15 17.56 19.95
CA ARG A 80 4.23 16.60 19.70
C ARG A 80 4.65 16.55 18.23
N LEU A 81 3.72 16.71 17.29
CA LEU A 81 4.04 16.83 15.86
C LEU A 81 4.78 18.13 15.53
N ALA A 82 4.41 19.25 16.15
CA ALA A 82 5.11 20.52 15.99
C ALA A 82 6.55 20.45 16.50
N GLU A 83 6.76 19.86 17.68
CA GLU A 83 8.10 19.63 18.25
C GLU A 83 8.98 18.78 17.33
N ARG A 84 8.45 17.66 16.81
CA ARG A 84 9.17 16.80 15.85
C ARG A 84 9.54 17.54 14.56
N ARG A 85 8.63 18.36 14.03
CA ARG A 85 8.89 19.16 12.82
C ARG A 85 10.01 20.18 13.08
N SER A 86 9.96 20.91 14.19
CA SER A 86 10.99 21.89 14.55
C SER A 86 12.37 21.23 14.75
N ALA A 87 12.42 20.06 15.39
CA ALA A 87 13.66 19.31 15.56
C ALA A 87 14.27 18.86 14.22
N ARG A 88 13.45 18.39 13.29
CA ARG A 88 13.90 18.02 11.94
C ARG A 88 14.46 19.22 11.18
N MET A 89 13.77 20.37 11.22
CA MET A 89 14.21 21.61 10.58
C MET A 89 15.53 22.15 11.15
N ALA A 90 15.79 21.93 12.44
CA ALA A 90 17.05 22.31 13.07
C ALA A 90 18.21 21.37 12.67
N SER A 91 17.92 20.09 12.43
CA SER A 91 18.90 19.11 11.95
C SER A 91 19.29 19.33 10.49
N ASP A 92 18.34 19.70 9.63
CA ASP A 92 18.60 19.94 8.20
C ASP A 92 19.35 21.27 7.93
N ARG A 93 19.45 22.14 8.93
CA ARG A 93 20.15 23.44 8.84
C ARG A 93 21.61 23.38 9.30
N LYS A 94 22.07 22.21 9.74
CA LYS A 94 23.42 21.98 10.28
C LYS A 94 24.27 21.19 9.28
#